data_AF-A0A365KKN1-F1
#
_entry.id   AF-A0A365KKN1-F1
#
_cell.length_a   1.000
_cell.length_b   1.000
_cell.length_c   1.000
_cell.angle_alpha   90.00
_cell.angle_beta   90.00
_cell.angle_gamma   90.00
#
_symmetry.space_group_name_H-M   'P 1'
#
loop_
_entity.id
_entity.type
_entity.pdbx_description
1 polymer ?
#
loop_
_entity_poly.entity_id
_entity_poly.type
_entity_poly.pdbx_seq_one_letter_code
_entity_poly.pdbx_strand_id
1 'polypeptide(L)' 'MGVEQETLHLGEQRRIQKAIAGKVYELESNPAVHPELFKKLYREIKSRFEVSTYKEVKREDLQEVIRYIEGWAPRKVS' A
#
# COMPACT_ATOMS: atom_id res chain seq x y z
N MET A 1 -20.39 21.78 12.65
CA MET A 1 -19.20 20.99 13.01
C MET A 1 -18.72 20.33 11.74
N GLY A 2 -17.57 20.77 11.21
CA GLY A 2 -17.00 20.16 10.01
C GLY A 2 -16.38 18.81 10.37
N VAL A 3 -16.76 17.76 9.65
CA VAL A 3 -16.05 16.48 9.68
C VAL A 3 -14.65 16.73 9.12
N GLU A 4 -13.66 16.86 10.00
CA GLU A 4 -12.25 16.85 9.60
C GLU A 4 -12.00 15.50 8.95
N GLN A 5 -11.82 15.48 7.64
CA GLN A 5 -11.50 14.25 6.92
C GLN A 5 -10.16 13.72 7.47
N GLU A 6 -10.22 12.62 8.22
CA GLU A 6 -9.11 11.92 8.89
C GLU A 6 -8.11 11.29 7.89
N THR A 7 -7.55 12.15 7.05
CA THR A 7 -6.55 11.79 6.05
C THR A 7 -5.21 11.57 6.75
N LEU A 8 -4.46 10.54 6.35
CA LEU A 8 -3.16 10.24 6.95
C LEU A 8 -2.24 11.46 6.96
N HIS A 9 -1.62 11.75 8.11
CA HIS A 9 -0.53 12.73 8.18
C HIS A 9 0.70 12.21 7.41
N LEU A 10 1.62 13.11 7.06
CA LEU A 10 2.83 12.76 6.29
C LEU A 10 3.62 11.57 6.88
N GLY A 11 3.69 11.47 8.21
CA GLY A 11 4.38 10.36 8.88
C GLY A 11 3.72 9.01 8.61
N GLU A 12 2.39 8.97 8.59
CA GLU A 12 1.61 7.76 8.36
C GLU A 12 1.68 7.34 6.88
N GLN A 13 1.59 8.31 5.96
CA GLN A 13 1.80 8.06 4.53
C GLN A 13 3.20 7.49 4.25
N ARG A 14 4.23 7.98 4.95
CA ARG A 14 5.60 7.44 4.86
C ARG A 14 5.71 6.00 5.36
N ARG A 15 4.94 5.60 6.38
CA ARG A 15 4.93 4.22 6.86
C ARG A 15 4.41 3.27 5.78
N ILE A 16 3.31 3.63 5.12
CA ILE A 16 2.75 2.85 4.00
C ILE A 16 3.77 2.77 2.86
N GLN A 17 4.38 3.89 2.46
CA GLN A 17 5.40 3.89 1.40
C GLN A 17 6.58 2.97 1.72
N LYS A 18 7.07 3.01 2.96
CA LYS A 18 8.18 2.14 3.39
C LYS A 18 7.78 0.67 3.38
N ALA A 19 6.57 0.32 3.83
CA ALA A 19 6.08 -1.04 3.79
C ALA A 19 5.97 -1.55 2.34
N ILE A 20 5.44 -0.73 1.43
CA ILE A 20 5.31 -1.06 0.01
C ILE A 20 6.69 -1.31 -0.62
N ALA A 21 7.64 -0.39 -0.43
CA ALA A 21 8.99 -0.53 -0.97
C ALA A 21 9.72 -1.75 -0.37
N GLY A 22 9.64 -1.91 0.96
CA GLY A 22 10.21 -3.05 1.67
C GLY A 22 9.70 -4.37 1.11
N LYS A 23 8.38 -4.48 0.89
CA LYS A 23 7.79 -5.71 0.36
C LYS A 23 8.23 -6.01 -1.07
N VAL A 24 8.25 -5.02 -1.95
CA VAL A 24 8.66 -5.22 -3.34
C VAL A 24 10.12 -5.68 -3.42
N TYR A 25 11.00 -5.08 -2.63
CA TYR A 25 12.42 -5.45 -2.59
C TYR A 25 12.69 -6.79 -1.88
N GLU A 26 11.84 -7.18 -0.92
CA GLU A 26 11.88 -8.52 -0.32
C GLU A 26 11.51 -9.61 -1.34
N LEU A 27 10.48 -9.35 -2.16
CA LEU A 27 9.95 -10.35 -3.09
C LEU A 27 10.85 -10.59 -4.30
N GLU A 28 11.56 -9.57 -4.77
CA GLU A 28 12.32 -9.64 -6.01
C GLU A 28 13.55 -8.73 -5.97
N SER A 29 14.69 -9.27 -6.35
CA SER A 29 15.95 -8.53 -6.45
C SER A 29 16.15 -7.88 -7.82
N ASN A 30 15.49 -8.38 -8.86
CA ASN A 30 15.59 -7.86 -10.22
C ASN A 30 14.82 -6.52 -10.38
N PRO A 31 15.51 -5.39 -10.62
CA PRO A 31 14.87 -4.09 -10.76
C PRO A 31 13.93 -3.98 -11.96
N ALA A 32 14.07 -4.85 -12.97
CA ALA A 32 13.17 -4.86 -14.12
C ALA A 32 11.73 -5.27 -13.76
N VAL A 33 11.55 -6.04 -12.68
CA VAL A 33 10.25 -6.57 -12.24
C VAL A 33 9.56 -5.65 -11.23
N HIS A 34 10.32 -4.80 -10.53
CA HIS A 34 9.79 -3.90 -9.49
C HIS A 34 8.63 -3.02 -9.96
N PRO A 35 8.66 -2.37 -11.15
CA PRO A 35 7.56 -1.52 -11.59
C PRO A 35 6.22 -2.28 -11.70
N GLU A 36 6.26 -3.55 -12.12
CA GLU A 36 5.08 -4.39 -12.20
C GLU A 36 4.55 -4.76 -10.81
N LEU A 37 5.44 -5.11 -9.88
CA LEU A 37 5.07 -5.42 -8.49
C LEU A 37 4.47 -4.21 -7.78
N PHE A 38 5.07 -3.03 -7.92
CA PHE A 38 4.51 -1.78 -7.41
C PHE A 38 3.10 -1.55 -7.97
N LYS A 39 2.92 -1.66 -9.29
CA LYS A 39 1.62 -1.46 -9.94
C LYS A 39 0.56 -2.42 -9.42
N LYS A 40 0.88 -3.71 -9.25
CA LYS A 40 -0.02 -4.72 -8.70
C LYS A 40 -0.39 -4.40 -7.25
N LEU A 41 0.60 -4.18 -6.39
CA LEU A 41 0.38 -3.88 -4.98
C LEU A 41 -0.45 -2.60 -4.78
N TYR A 42 -0.14 -1.53 -5.49
CA TYR A 42 -0.96 -0.30 -5.45
C TYR A 42 -2.40 -0.54 -5.90
N ARG A 43 -2.62 -1.34 -6.96
CA ARG A 43 -3.98 -1.65 -7.43
C ARG A 43 -4.76 -2.43 -6.38
N GLU A 44 -4.12 -3.40 -5.74
CA GLU A 44 -4.76 -4.22 -4.71
C GLU A 44 -5.08 -3.43 -3.45
N ILE A 45 -4.18 -2.56 -2.98
CA ILE A 45 -4.45 -1.66 -1.85
C ILE A 45 -5.66 -0.77 -2.18
N LYS A 46 -5.66 -0.12 -3.34
CA LYS A 46 -6.78 0.73 -3.75
C LYS A 46 -8.11 -0.02 -3.80
N SER A 47 -8.09 -1.24 -4.35
CA SER A 47 -9.29 -2.06 -4.46
C SER A 47 -9.78 -2.59 -3.10
N ARG A 48 -8.87 -2.92 -2.17
CA ARG A 48 -9.21 -3.50 -0.87
C ARG A 48 -9.74 -2.47 0.11
N PHE A 49 -9.17 -1.26 0.09
CA PHE A 49 -9.52 -0.18 1.02
C PHE A 49 -10.45 0.86 0.39
N GLU A 50 -10.95 0.59 -0.83
CA GLU A 50 -11.90 1.46 -1.55
C GLU A 50 -11.42 2.91 -1.73
N VAL A 51 -10.11 3.08 -1.97
CA VAL A 51 -9.46 4.40 -2.13
C VAL A 51 -8.94 4.64 -3.54
N SER A 52 -8.95 5.91 -3.98
CA SER A 52 -8.36 6.30 -5.28
C SER A 52 -6.84 6.41 -5.21
N THR A 53 -6.31 6.71 -4.03
CA THR A 53 -4.88 6.67 -3.71
C THR A 53 -4.64 6.16 -2.28
N TYR A 54 -3.50 5.51 -2.04
CA TYR A 54 -3.14 5.02 -0.70
C TYR A 54 -3.03 6.13 0.35
N LYS A 55 -2.96 7.41 -0.06
CA LYS A 55 -2.95 8.57 0.83
C LYS A 55 -4.32 8.85 1.47
N GLU A 56 -5.39 8.36 0.86
CA GLU A 56 -6.77 8.50 1.34
C GLU A 56 -7.19 7.38 2.29
N VAL A 57 -6.30 6.41 2.53
CA VAL A 57 -6.49 5.40 3.59
C VAL A 57 -6.81 6.13 4.89
N LYS A 58 -7.82 5.69 5.62
CA LYS A 58 -8.15 6.32 6.90
C LYS A 58 -7.13 5.93 7.96
N ARG A 59 -6.94 6.78 8.97
CA ARG A 59 -6.04 6.47 10.10
C ARG A 59 -6.40 5.15 10.78
N GLU A 60 -7.69 4.86 10.96
CA GLU A 60 -8.19 3.61 11.54
C GLU A 60 -7.70 2.36 10.76
N ASP A 61 -7.58 2.47 9.44
CA ASP A 61 -7.18 1.38 8.56
C ASP A 61 -5.65 1.24 8.42
N LEU A 62 -4.86 2.17 8.97
CA LEU A 62 -3.41 2.20 8.78
C LEU A 62 -2.76 0.87 9.16
N GLN A 63 -3.13 0.30 10.31
CA GLN A 63 -2.58 -0.99 10.74
C GLN A 63 -3.01 -2.15 9.84
N GLU A 64 -4.22 -2.12 9.30
CA GLU A 64 -4.69 -3.16 8.39
C GLU A 64 -3.99 -3.09 7.03
N VAL A 65 -3.78 -1.88 6.49
CA VAL A 65 -3.00 -1.66 5.27
C VAL A 65 -1.58 -2.20 5.42
N ILE A 66 -0.90 -1.90 6.53
CA ILE A 66 0.46 -2.38 6.76
C ILE A 66 0.50 -3.92 6.83
N ARG A 67 -0.40 -4.54 7.59
CA ARG A 67 -0.51 -6.01 7.66
C ARG A 67 -0.79 -6.65 6.30
N TYR A 68 -1.64 -6.01 5.50
CA TYR A 68 -1.91 -6.46 4.13
C TYR A 68 -0.64 -6.44 3.27
N ILE A 69 0.11 -5.35 3.31
CA ILE A 69 1.35 -5.20 2.54
C ILE A 69 2.38 -6.24 2.97
N GLU A 70 2.59 -6.42 4.27
CA GLU A 70 3.57 -7.38 4.81
C GLU A 70 3.23 -8.83 4.40
N GLY A 71 1.94 -9.18 4.40
CA GLY A 71 1.45 -10.50 3.98
C GLY A 71 1.22 -10.66 2.47
N TRP A 72 1.47 -9.63 1.66
CA TRP A 72 1.13 -9.65 0.24
C TRP A 72 2.02 -10.62 -0.56
N ALA A 73 1.41 -11.37 -1.47
CA ALA A 73 2.12 -12.19 -2.44
C ALA A 73 1.52 -11.96 -3.84
N PRO A 74 2.34 -11.70 -4.87
CA PRO A 74 1.85 -11.46 -6.21
C PRO A 74 1.19 -12.73 -6.73
N ARG A 75 -0.10 -12.66 -7.06
CA ARG A 75 -0.77 -13.76 -7.75
C ARG A 75 -0.10 -13.95 -9.10
N LYS A 76 0.37 -15.17 -9.39
CA LYS A 76 0.74 -15.55 -10.75
C LYS A 76 -0.53 -15.49 -11.58
N VAL A 77 -0.67 -14.46 -12.40
CA VAL A 77 -1.58 -14.52 -13.54
C VAL A 77 -1.00 -15.60 -14.45
N SER A 78 -1.63 -16.78 -14.43
CA SER A 78 -1.32 -17.89 -15.36
C SER A 78 -1.82 -17.55 -16.75
#